data_AF-A0A7U9N9A0-F1
#
_entry.id   AF-A0A7U9N9A0-F1
#
_cell.length_a   1.000
_cell.length_b   1.000
_cell.length_c   1.000
_cell.angle_alpha   90.00
_cell.angle_beta   90.00
_cell.angle_gamma   90.00
#
_symmetry.space_group_name_H-M   'P 1'
#
loop_
_entity.id
_entity.type
_entity.pdbx_description
1 polymer ?
#
loop_
_entity_poly.entity_id
_entity_poly.type
_entity_poly.pdbx_seq_one_letter_code
_entity_poly.pdbx_strand_id
1 'polypeptide(L)'
;MELNDEWENMISEVGYAETAELNEAGVEGITMEAILFCKHGGFIYPDTSGYIPTDNIIIDEPEEEQELIEPDASDPEAVKKYMCLFFRSKGLSREAVAGIVGNVQSECSFNLAEAKRINPNRFGLFQWGNSDGRLQAFNKWAKDNGRDINLISAQCEYAYEEMKNGGMLSVILDVNENNSSELMCNYTALENAKSPEEAAKIFATSFERCYTRYYFDSDRKMHYDDIQASFER
;
A
#
# COMPACT_ATOMS: atom_id res chain seq x y z
N MET A 1 -11.09 39.83 8.52
CA MET A 1 -10.58 40.55 7.33
C MET A 1 -11.79 41.25 6.74
N GLU A 2 -11.85 42.58 6.83
CA GLU A 2 -13.00 43.34 6.30
C GLU A 2 -12.88 43.43 4.77
N LEU A 3 -13.88 42.89 4.07
CA LEU A 3 -13.96 42.95 2.61
C LEU A 3 -14.69 44.24 2.21
N ASN A 4 -14.25 44.80 1.09
CA ASN A 4 -14.66 46.10 0.55
C ASN A 4 -16.15 46.13 0.14
N ASP A 5 -16.77 47.31 0.16
CA ASP A 5 -18.23 47.49 0.04
C ASP A 5 -18.78 47.23 -1.39
N GLU A 6 -17.90 46.97 -2.37
CA GLU A 6 -18.24 46.76 -3.78
C GLU A 6 -18.36 45.28 -4.20
N TRP A 7 -18.23 44.34 -3.25
CA TRP A 7 -18.37 42.90 -3.49
C TRP A 7 -19.79 42.45 -3.15
N GLU A 8 -20.71 42.55 -4.11
CA GLU A 8 -22.00 41.88 -3.98
C GLU A 8 -21.81 40.36 -4.17
N ASN A 9 -22.09 39.59 -3.12
CA ASN A 9 -22.27 38.15 -3.24
C ASN A 9 -23.46 37.90 -4.18
N MET A 10 -23.19 37.52 -5.43
CA MET A 10 -24.22 36.87 -6.25
C MET A 10 -24.45 35.47 -5.69
N ILE A 11 -25.33 35.39 -4.68
CA ILE A 11 -25.98 34.14 -4.32
C ILE A 11 -26.94 33.83 -5.48
N SER A 12 -26.50 33.03 -6.45
CA SER A 12 -27.42 32.48 -7.43
C SER A 12 -28.35 31.51 -6.73
N GLU A 13 -29.67 31.71 -6.85
CA GLU A 13 -30.76 30.86 -6.35
C GLU A 13 -30.81 29.47 -7.02
N VAL A 14 -29.69 28.75 -7.02
CA VAL A 14 -29.65 27.34 -7.41
C VAL A 14 -29.17 26.57 -6.18
N GLY A 15 -30.15 26.06 -5.43
CA GLY A 15 -29.93 25.34 -4.18
C GLY A 15 -29.10 24.09 -4.40
N TYR A 16 -27.80 24.18 -4.09
CA TYR A 16 -27.07 23.04 -3.56
C TYR A 16 -27.06 23.22 -2.05
N ALA A 17 -27.97 22.49 -1.39
CA ALA A 17 -27.95 22.35 0.04
C ALA A 17 -26.76 21.48 0.42
N GLU A 18 -25.68 22.10 0.89
CA GLU A 18 -24.68 21.44 1.71
C GLU A 18 -24.92 21.80 3.17
N THR A 19 -25.27 20.80 3.98
CA THR A 19 -24.97 20.83 5.41
C THR A 19 -24.23 19.55 5.73
N ALA A 20 -22.91 19.60 5.61
CA ALA A 20 -22.05 18.79 6.46
C ALA A 20 -21.67 19.69 7.65
N GLU A 21 -22.20 19.40 8.83
CA GLU A 21 -21.75 20.06 10.05
C GLU A 21 -20.24 19.82 10.22
N LEU A 22 -19.46 20.90 10.10
CA LEU A 22 -18.02 20.92 10.33
C LEU A 22 -17.77 21.03 11.83
N ASN A 23 -17.13 20.02 12.41
CA ASN A 23 -16.45 20.20 13.69
C ASN A 23 -15.17 21.02 13.47
N GLU A 24 -14.93 21.95 14.39
CA GLU A 24 -14.00 23.09 14.35
C GLU A 24 -12.55 22.73 13.98
N ALA A 25 -12.23 22.59 12.69
CA ALA A 25 -10.91 22.85 12.07
C ALA A 25 -10.91 22.79 10.53
N GLY A 26 -12.08 22.85 9.87
CA GLY A 26 -12.18 22.75 8.41
C GLY A 26 -11.97 24.11 7.73
N VAL A 27 -10.85 24.29 7.03
CA VAL A 27 -10.69 25.38 6.05
C VAL A 27 -11.52 25.01 4.82
N GLU A 28 -12.46 25.87 4.45
CA GLU A 28 -13.31 25.75 3.27
C GLU A 28 -12.43 25.76 2.01
N GLY A 29 -12.29 24.60 1.36
CA GLY A 29 -11.49 24.46 0.14
C GLY A 29 -12.36 24.65 -1.10
N ILE A 30 -11.96 25.55 -2.00
CA ILE A 30 -12.56 25.65 -3.34
C ILE A 30 -12.17 24.40 -4.13
N THR A 31 -13.14 23.59 -4.53
CA THR A 31 -12.91 22.39 -5.36
C THR A 31 -12.73 22.78 -6.83
N MET A 32 -12.07 21.93 -7.62
CA MET A 32 -11.79 22.16 -9.05
C MET A 32 -13.04 22.30 -9.95
N GLU A 33 -14.23 22.01 -9.42
CA GLU A 33 -15.51 22.18 -10.14
C GLU A 33 -16.11 23.59 -9.97
N ALA A 34 -15.53 24.42 -9.08
CA ALA A 34 -15.94 25.80 -8.92
C ALA A 34 -15.29 26.69 -10.00
N ILE A 35 -16.07 27.12 -11.01
CA ILE A 35 -15.64 28.08 -12.02
C ILE A 35 -15.92 29.51 -11.49
N LEU A 36 -14.85 30.25 -11.19
CA LEU A 36 -14.93 31.67 -10.82
C LEU A 36 -14.76 32.57 -12.05
N PHE A 37 -15.77 33.39 -12.33
CA PHE A 37 -15.75 34.36 -13.43
C PHE A 37 -15.31 35.75 -12.93
N CYS A 38 -14.33 36.35 -13.61
CA CYS A 38 -13.98 37.75 -13.42
C CYS A 38 -14.90 38.66 -14.26
N LYS A 39 -15.35 39.80 -13.70
CA LYS A 39 -16.22 40.80 -14.35
C LYS A 39 -15.68 41.37 -15.68
N HIS A 40 -14.38 41.24 -15.95
CA HIS A 40 -13.74 41.70 -17.19
C HIS A 40 -13.55 40.59 -18.24
N GLY A 41 -14.18 39.42 -18.06
CA GLY A 41 -14.21 38.36 -19.08
C GLY A 41 -12.98 37.47 -19.10
N GLY A 42 -12.53 37.01 -17.93
CA GLY A 42 -11.43 36.03 -17.80
C GLY A 42 -11.76 34.93 -16.79
N PHE A 43 -11.20 33.74 -17.01
CA PHE A 43 -11.22 32.64 -16.05
C PHE A 43 -10.16 32.90 -14.98
N ILE A 44 -10.54 32.75 -13.71
CA ILE A 44 -9.59 32.73 -12.61
C ILE A 44 -9.27 31.26 -12.34
N TYR A 45 -8.01 30.89 -12.50
CA TYR A 45 -7.49 29.59 -12.07
C TYR A 45 -6.68 29.79 -10.78
N PRO A 46 -6.80 28.90 -9.79
CA PRO A 46 -5.90 28.92 -8.64
C PRO A 46 -4.48 28.55 -9.11
N ASP A 47 -3.47 29.34 -8.71
CA ASP A 47 -2.05 29.11 -9.08
C ASP A 47 -1.50 27.81 -8.46
N THR A 48 -2.10 27.39 -7.35
CA THR A 48 -1.99 26.05 -6.76
C THR A 48 -3.39 25.64 -6.32
N SER A 49 -3.96 24.62 -6.95
CA SER A 49 -5.20 24.01 -6.45
C SER A 49 -4.90 23.42 -5.08
N GLY A 50 -5.63 23.82 -4.03
CA GLY A 50 -5.61 23.14 -2.72
C GLY A 50 -6.16 21.71 -2.74
N TYR A 51 -6.24 21.10 -3.93
CA TYR A 51 -6.56 19.71 -4.15
C TYR A 51 -5.41 18.87 -3.64
N ILE A 52 -5.66 18.09 -2.59
CA ILE A 52 -4.83 16.95 -2.20
C ILE A 52 -5.41 15.75 -2.93
N PRO A 53 -4.80 15.27 -4.02
CA PRO A 53 -5.22 14.04 -4.66
C PRO A 53 -5.03 12.90 -3.67
N THR A 54 -6.07 12.13 -3.40
CA THR A 54 -5.98 10.91 -2.57
C THR A 54 -5.11 9.80 -3.20
N ASP A 55 -4.56 10.05 -4.39
CA ASP A 55 -3.60 9.18 -5.08
C ASP A 55 -2.15 9.70 -4.99
N ASN A 56 -1.91 10.81 -4.26
CA ASN A 56 -0.62 11.47 -4.13
C ASN A 56 -0.10 11.55 -2.67
N ILE A 57 0.29 10.41 -2.09
CA ILE A 57 1.60 10.40 -1.43
C ILE A 57 2.64 10.28 -2.56
N ILE A 58 2.80 11.34 -3.33
CA ILE A 58 4.01 11.54 -4.13
C ILE A 58 4.90 12.41 -3.26
N ILE A 59 5.86 11.76 -2.61
CA ILE A 59 7.03 12.43 -2.04
C ILE A 59 7.83 12.90 -3.27
N ASP A 60 7.58 14.13 -3.70
CA ASP A 60 8.37 14.77 -4.76
C ASP A 60 9.47 15.61 -4.12
N GLU A 61 10.71 15.22 -4.41
CA GLU A 61 12.01 15.89 -4.19
C GLU A 61 12.55 16.06 -2.74
N PRO A 62 13.87 16.28 -2.59
CA PRO A 62 15.01 15.45 -2.96
C PRO A 62 15.38 14.47 -1.83
N GLU A 63 16.08 13.37 -2.14
CA GLU A 63 16.57 12.38 -1.16
C GLU A 63 17.66 12.99 -0.26
N GLU A 64 17.27 13.79 0.74
CA GLU A 64 18.01 13.73 2.00
C GLU A 64 17.88 12.28 2.50
N GLU A 65 18.99 11.63 2.83
CA GLU A 65 19.01 10.32 3.48
C GLU A 65 18.15 10.39 4.75
N GLN A 66 16.85 10.12 4.63
CA GLN A 66 15.97 10.05 5.79
C GLN A 66 16.42 8.83 6.58
N GLU A 67 17.03 9.10 7.73
CA GLU A 67 17.40 8.07 8.67
C GLU A 67 16.14 7.26 9.02
N LEU A 68 16.18 5.95 8.74
CA LEU A 68 15.10 5.03 9.05
C LEU A 68 15.05 4.78 10.56
N ILE A 69 14.31 5.62 11.26
CA ILE A 69 14.06 5.48 12.70
C ILE A 69 12.97 4.43 12.93
N GLU A 70 13.21 3.50 13.85
CA GLU A 70 12.23 2.49 14.26
C GLU A 70 10.89 3.16 14.65
N PRO A 71 9.76 2.78 14.02
CA PRO A 71 8.47 3.37 14.31
C PRO A 71 7.85 2.76 15.58
N ASP A 72 6.91 3.46 16.18
CA ASP A 72 6.02 2.86 17.17
C ASP A 72 5.13 1.81 16.48
N ALA A 73 5.28 0.54 16.85
CA ALA A 73 4.51 -0.56 16.28
C ALA A 73 3.00 -0.48 16.56
N SER A 74 2.57 0.40 17.48
CA SER A 74 1.16 0.68 17.77
C SER A 74 0.56 1.81 16.93
N ASP A 75 1.36 2.50 16.11
CA ASP A 75 0.92 3.55 15.17
C ASP A 75 0.93 3.00 13.73
N PRO A 76 -0.24 2.62 13.17
CA PRO A 76 -0.34 2.05 11.83
C PRO A 76 0.23 2.95 10.72
N GLU A 77 0.13 4.27 10.85
CA GLU A 77 0.62 5.20 9.83
C GLU A 77 2.14 5.35 9.89
N ALA A 78 2.72 5.38 11.09
CA ALA A 78 4.18 5.36 11.26
C ALA A 78 4.79 4.06 10.68
N VAL A 79 4.15 2.91 10.96
CA VAL A 79 4.56 1.61 10.42
C VAL A 79 4.50 1.59 8.89
N LYS A 80 3.38 2.02 8.31
CA LYS A 80 3.19 2.10 6.86
C LYS A 80 4.23 2.99 6.19
N LYS A 81 4.48 4.18 6.76
CA LYS A 81 5.51 5.10 6.26
C LYS A 81 6.90 4.48 6.33
N TYR A 82 7.25 3.85 7.46
CA TYR A 82 8.54 3.17 7.62
C TYR A 82 8.73 2.09 6.55
N MET A 83 7.73 1.23 6.33
CA MET A 83 7.79 0.18 5.32
C MET A 83 8.03 0.73 3.91
N CYS A 84 7.29 1.78 3.52
CA CYS A 84 7.48 2.44 2.24
C CYS A 84 8.94 2.91 2.08
N LEU A 85 9.47 3.64 3.06
CA LEU A 85 10.84 4.17 3.01
C LEU A 85 11.88 3.04 3.04
N PHE A 86 11.68 2.02 3.87
CA PHE A 86 12.58 0.88 3.98
C PHE A 86 12.72 0.16 2.64
N PHE A 87 11.62 -0.27 2.02
CA PHE A 87 11.69 -1.02 0.77
C PHE A 87 12.17 -0.16 -0.40
N ARG A 88 11.86 1.14 -0.41
CA ARG A 88 12.48 2.11 -1.33
C ARG A 88 14.00 2.18 -1.16
N SER A 89 14.50 2.25 0.08
CA SER A 89 15.94 2.27 0.37
C SER A 89 16.67 0.98 -0.06
N LYS A 90 15.94 -0.14 -0.19
CA LYS A 90 16.46 -1.41 -0.74
C LYS A 90 16.49 -1.45 -2.28
N GLY A 91 16.06 -0.38 -2.94
CA GLY A 91 16.06 -0.25 -4.40
C GLY A 91 14.81 -0.79 -5.09
N LEU A 92 13.74 -1.12 -4.35
CA LEU A 92 12.49 -1.55 -4.97
C LEU A 92 11.77 -0.38 -5.64
N SER A 93 11.11 -0.67 -6.77
CA SER A 93 10.31 0.31 -7.53
C SER A 93 9.11 0.79 -6.71
N ARG A 94 8.52 1.92 -7.11
CA ARG A 94 7.32 2.44 -6.42
C ARG A 94 6.16 1.45 -6.52
N GLU A 95 6.06 0.79 -7.67
CA GLU A 95 5.08 -0.24 -7.99
C GLU A 95 5.23 -1.45 -7.07
N ALA A 96 6.45 -1.98 -6.93
CA ALA A 96 6.76 -3.11 -6.05
C ALA A 96 6.44 -2.78 -4.58
N VAL A 97 6.86 -1.60 -4.11
CA VAL A 97 6.58 -1.13 -2.74
C VAL A 97 5.08 -1.00 -2.50
N ALA A 98 4.34 -0.40 -3.43
CA ALA A 98 2.89 -0.29 -3.34
C ALA A 98 2.19 -1.66 -3.30
N GLY A 99 2.66 -2.63 -4.11
CA GLY A 99 2.16 -4.00 -4.09
C GLY A 99 2.38 -4.72 -2.76
N ILE A 100 3.57 -4.57 -2.17
CA ILE A 100 3.90 -5.13 -0.84
C ILE A 100 3.02 -4.50 0.25
N VAL A 101 2.99 -3.17 0.31
CA VAL A 101 2.27 -2.40 1.33
C VAL A 101 0.75 -2.64 1.21
N GLY A 102 0.23 -2.74 -0.01
CA GLY A 102 -1.18 -3.06 -0.26
C GLY A 102 -1.59 -4.45 0.25
N ASN A 103 -0.71 -5.46 0.10
CA ASN A 103 -0.96 -6.77 0.67
C ASN A 103 -0.94 -6.73 2.20
N VAL A 104 0.06 -6.10 2.81
CA VAL A 104 0.13 -5.96 4.28
C VAL A 104 -1.06 -5.18 4.86
N GLN A 105 -1.58 -4.17 4.14
CA GLN A 105 -2.82 -3.50 4.49
C GLN A 105 -3.99 -4.49 4.55
N SER A 106 -4.08 -5.42 3.59
CA SER A 106 -5.11 -6.46 3.55
C SER A 106 -4.94 -7.51 4.65
N GLU A 107 -3.70 -7.89 4.97
CA GLU A 107 -3.38 -8.90 5.99
C GLU A 107 -3.67 -8.43 7.42
N CYS A 108 -3.24 -7.21 7.75
CA CYS A 108 -3.24 -6.76 9.13
C CYS A 108 -3.62 -5.30 9.33
N SER A 109 -3.86 -4.54 8.25
CA SER A 109 -4.13 -3.09 8.32
C SER A 109 -3.10 -2.31 9.15
N PHE A 110 -1.84 -2.79 9.16
CA PHE A 110 -0.75 -2.30 10.01
C PHE A 110 -1.05 -2.27 11.52
N ASN A 111 -2.08 -2.97 11.98
CA ASN A 111 -2.44 -3.11 13.39
C ASN A 111 -2.08 -4.52 13.88
N LEU A 112 -0.87 -4.66 14.41
CA LEU A 112 -0.32 -5.96 14.84
C LEU A 112 -1.07 -6.57 16.03
N ALA A 113 -1.62 -5.73 16.91
CA ALA A 113 -2.39 -6.20 18.07
C ALA A 113 -3.70 -6.84 17.63
N GLU A 114 -4.42 -6.17 16.72
CA GLU A 114 -5.67 -6.68 16.17
C GLU A 114 -5.44 -7.91 15.29
N ALA A 115 -4.43 -7.89 14.42
CA ALA A 115 -4.10 -9.03 13.57
C ALA A 115 -3.75 -10.28 14.38
N LYS A 116 -2.99 -10.14 15.48
CA LYS A 116 -2.71 -11.24 16.41
C LYS A 116 -3.97 -11.76 17.11
N ARG A 117 -4.94 -10.88 17.39
CA ARG A 117 -6.22 -11.26 18.00
C ARG A 117 -7.08 -12.08 17.03
N ILE A 118 -7.11 -11.70 15.76
CA ILE A 118 -7.86 -12.39 14.69
C ILE A 118 -7.18 -13.71 14.33
N ASN A 119 -5.86 -13.68 14.12
CA ASN A 119 -5.06 -14.80 13.63
C ASN A 119 -3.89 -15.13 14.58
N PRO A 120 -4.14 -15.78 15.74
CA PRO A 120 -3.12 -16.01 16.76
C PRO A 120 -1.97 -16.95 16.34
N ASN A 121 -2.13 -17.69 15.25
CA ASN A 121 -1.11 -18.60 14.70
C ASN A 121 -0.21 -17.95 13.65
N ARG A 122 -0.42 -16.67 13.37
CA ARG A 122 0.30 -15.86 12.38
C ARG A 122 0.98 -14.69 13.11
N PHE A 123 2.15 -14.28 12.62
CA PHE A 123 2.94 -13.25 13.30
C PHE A 123 3.32 -12.09 12.37
N GLY A 124 3.28 -10.88 12.93
CA GLY A 124 3.85 -9.69 12.31
C GLY A 124 3.11 -9.17 11.08
N LEU A 125 3.75 -8.23 10.38
CA LEU A 125 3.20 -7.54 9.21
C LEU A 125 2.85 -8.49 8.06
N PHE A 126 3.68 -9.50 7.86
CA PHE A 126 3.59 -10.46 6.75
C PHE A 126 2.93 -11.78 7.18
N GLN A 127 2.29 -11.80 8.35
CA GLN A 127 1.51 -12.95 8.85
C GLN A 127 2.25 -14.30 8.71
N TRP A 128 3.53 -14.35 9.09
CA TRP A 128 4.32 -15.58 8.98
C TRP A 128 3.67 -16.71 9.80
N GLY A 129 3.40 -17.83 9.15
CA GLY A 129 2.71 -18.96 9.73
C GLY A 129 3.62 -19.79 10.63
N ASN A 130 3.06 -20.29 11.74
CA ASN A 130 3.73 -21.32 12.53
C ASN A 130 3.60 -22.72 11.89
N SER A 131 2.53 -22.97 11.13
CA SER A 131 2.24 -24.27 10.51
C SER A 131 3.07 -24.56 9.25
N ASP A 132 3.52 -23.52 8.54
CA ASP A 132 4.29 -23.62 7.30
C ASP A 132 5.80 -23.45 7.49
N GLY A 133 6.26 -23.33 8.75
CA GLY A 133 7.68 -23.20 9.09
C GLY A 133 8.25 -21.78 8.94
N ARG A 134 7.49 -20.82 8.39
CA ARG A 134 8.02 -19.49 8.05
C ARG A 134 8.34 -18.67 9.30
N LEU A 135 7.50 -18.76 10.34
CA LEU A 135 7.77 -18.07 11.60
C LEU A 135 9.02 -18.63 12.30
N GLN A 136 9.26 -19.94 12.23
CA GLN A 136 10.46 -20.55 12.80
C GLN A 136 11.72 -20.11 12.04
N ALA A 137 11.63 -20.00 10.72
CA ALA A 137 12.71 -19.45 9.89
C ALA A 137 13.01 -17.99 10.26
N PHE A 138 11.99 -17.16 10.48
CA PHE A 138 12.17 -15.78 10.95
C PHE A 138 12.86 -15.74 12.32
N ASN A 139 12.35 -16.49 13.29
CA ASN A 139 12.95 -16.56 14.63
C ASN A 139 14.43 -16.96 14.57
N LYS A 140 14.77 -17.92 13.71
CA LYS A 140 16.16 -18.33 13.49
C LYS A 140 16.99 -17.20 12.90
N TRP A 141 16.52 -16.57 11.82
CA TRP A 141 17.22 -15.46 11.18
C TRP A 141 17.44 -14.28 12.15
N ALA A 142 16.42 -13.92 12.93
CA ALA A 142 16.50 -12.83 13.89
C ALA A 142 17.53 -13.13 14.99
N LYS A 143 17.53 -14.36 15.53
CA LYS A 143 18.53 -14.81 16.50
C LYS A 143 19.95 -14.76 15.92
N ASP A 144 20.14 -15.24 14.70
CA ASP A 144 21.46 -15.29 14.06
C ASP A 144 22.01 -13.89 13.75
N ASN A 145 21.13 -12.90 13.55
CA ASN A 145 21.48 -11.51 13.24
C ASN A 145 21.35 -10.54 14.43
N GLY A 146 21.08 -11.04 15.64
CA GLY A 146 20.94 -10.21 16.84
C GLY A 146 19.78 -9.22 16.76
N ARG A 147 18.69 -9.58 16.09
CA ARG A 147 17.48 -8.77 15.91
C ARG A 147 16.36 -9.21 16.86
N ASP A 148 15.51 -8.28 17.23
CA ASP A 148 14.24 -8.55 17.92
C ASP A 148 13.10 -8.61 16.89
N ILE A 149 12.41 -9.75 16.82
CA ILE A 149 11.31 -10.00 15.87
C ILE A 149 10.12 -9.04 16.04
N ASN A 150 9.99 -8.39 17.21
CA ASN A 150 8.89 -7.46 17.47
C ASN A 150 9.15 -6.08 16.86
N LEU A 151 10.38 -5.77 16.46
CA LEU A 151 10.72 -4.53 15.77
C LEU A 151 10.23 -4.58 14.32
N ILE A 152 9.67 -3.49 13.87
CA ILE A 152 9.22 -3.28 12.48
C ILE A 152 10.41 -3.33 11.53
N SER A 153 11.56 -2.77 11.92
CA SER A 153 12.81 -2.91 11.15
C SER A 153 13.18 -4.38 10.91
N ALA A 154 13.16 -5.21 11.95
CA ALA A 154 13.50 -6.64 11.83
C ALA A 154 12.51 -7.40 10.94
N GLN A 155 11.22 -7.08 11.03
CA GLN A 155 10.19 -7.66 10.17
C GLN A 155 10.39 -7.27 8.70
N CYS A 156 10.68 -6.00 8.42
CA CYS A 156 10.94 -5.53 7.06
C CYS A 156 12.25 -6.12 6.49
N GLU A 157 13.31 -6.18 7.29
CA GLU A 157 14.58 -6.80 6.92
C GLU A 157 14.40 -8.28 6.59
N TYR A 158 13.71 -9.04 7.45
CA TYR A 158 13.48 -10.45 7.17
C TYR A 158 12.58 -10.67 5.96
N ALA A 159 11.52 -9.89 5.78
CA ALA A 159 10.68 -9.99 4.60
C ALA A 159 11.49 -9.76 3.31
N TYR A 160 12.39 -8.76 3.31
CA TYR A 160 13.28 -8.51 2.18
C TYR A 160 14.25 -9.69 1.92
N GLU A 161 14.88 -10.22 2.97
CA GLU A 161 15.76 -11.39 2.86
C GLU A 161 15.01 -12.64 2.40
N GLU A 162 13.80 -12.88 2.91
CA GLU A 162 12.96 -14.01 2.50
C GLU A 162 12.55 -13.88 1.02
N MET A 163 12.10 -12.70 0.60
CA MET A 163 11.75 -12.44 -0.80
C MET A 163 12.90 -12.75 -1.74
N LYS A 164 14.10 -12.25 -1.43
CA LYS A 164 15.29 -12.38 -2.26
C LYS A 164 15.88 -13.79 -2.27
N ASN A 165 15.79 -14.52 -1.16
CA ASN A 165 16.46 -15.81 -0.98
C ASN A 165 15.49 -17.02 -1.07
N GLY A 166 14.48 -16.92 -1.94
CA GLY A 166 13.64 -18.07 -2.34
C GLY A 166 12.36 -18.27 -1.54
N GLY A 167 11.95 -17.29 -0.72
CA GLY A 167 10.63 -17.29 -0.07
C GLY A 167 9.47 -16.96 -1.02
N MET A 168 9.77 -16.27 -2.13
CA MET A 168 8.85 -16.07 -3.25
C MET A 168 8.84 -17.30 -4.18
N LEU A 169 7.71 -18.01 -4.23
CA LEU A 169 7.54 -19.17 -5.11
C LEU A 169 7.48 -18.73 -6.57
N SER A 170 8.07 -19.50 -7.49
CA SER A 170 7.84 -19.28 -8.93
C SER A 170 6.52 -19.93 -9.35
N VAL A 171 5.49 -19.11 -9.54
CA VAL A 171 4.11 -19.55 -9.81
C VAL A 171 3.55 -18.76 -10.98
N ILE A 172 2.74 -19.41 -11.82
CA ILE A 172 1.95 -18.74 -12.85
C ILE A 172 0.55 -18.47 -12.29
N LEU A 173 0.09 -17.22 -12.36
CA LEU A 173 -1.29 -16.86 -12.05
C LEU A 173 -2.10 -16.85 -13.35
N ASP A 174 -3.13 -17.70 -13.40
CA ASP A 174 -4.02 -17.86 -14.55
C ASP A 174 -5.12 -16.78 -14.50
N VAL A 175 -4.82 -15.57 -14.98
CA VAL A 175 -5.76 -14.45 -14.90
C VAL A 175 -6.97 -14.70 -15.83
N ASN A 176 -8.21 -14.79 -15.30
CA ASN A 176 -9.48 -14.87 -16.07
C ASN A 176 -10.55 -13.95 -15.40
N GLU A 177 -11.54 -13.31 -16.06
CA GLU A 177 -12.40 -13.72 -17.18
C GLU A 177 -12.32 -12.86 -18.47
N ASN A 178 -11.51 -11.79 -18.53
CA ASN A 178 -11.49 -10.89 -19.70
C ASN A 178 -10.09 -10.47 -20.20
N ASN A 179 -9.01 -11.10 -19.74
CA ASN A 179 -7.67 -10.85 -20.24
C ASN A 179 -6.79 -12.11 -20.13
N SER A 180 -6.55 -12.77 -21.26
CA SER A 180 -6.03 -14.15 -21.37
C SER A 180 -4.52 -14.30 -21.16
N SER A 181 -3.90 -13.49 -20.32
CA SER A 181 -2.45 -13.51 -20.14
C SER A 181 -2.08 -14.03 -18.75
N GLU A 182 -1.48 -15.22 -18.74
CA GLU A 182 -0.75 -15.79 -17.60
C GLU A 182 0.27 -14.77 -17.04
N LEU A 183 0.28 -14.59 -15.72
CA LEU A 183 1.23 -13.73 -15.04
C LEU A 183 2.26 -14.59 -14.31
N MET A 184 3.54 -14.49 -14.70
CA MET A 184 4.62 -15.11 -13.96
C MET A 184 4.88 -14.33 -12.66
N CYS A 185 4.70 -14.99 -11.52
CA CYS A 185 4.87 -14.44 -10.19
C CYS A 185 6.12 -15.02 -9.55
N ASN A 186 7.13 -14.18 -9.33
CA ASN A 186 8.34 -14.47 -8.55
C ASN A 186 9.02 -13.15 -8.16
N TYR A 187 10.15 -13.22 -7.45
CA TYR A 187 10.88 -12.02 -7.01
C TYR A 187 11.33 -11.13 -8.18
N THR A 188 11.86 -11.71 -9.26
CA THR A 188 12.26 -10.94 -10.45
C THR A 188 11.07 -10.25 -11.12
N ALA A 189 9.91 -10.90 -11.16
CA ALA A 189 8.70 -10.27 -11.68
C ALA A 189 8.27 -9.08 -10.79
N LEU A 190 8.33 -9.22 -9.46
CA LEU A 190 8.01 -8.15 -8.53
C LEU A 190 8.92 -6.93 -8.73
N GLU A 191 10.24 -7.15 -8.86
CA GLU A 191 11.21 -6.07 -9.13
C GLU A 191 10.93 -5.34 -10.44
N ASN A 192 10.32 -6.03 -11.42
CA ASN A 192 10.06 -5.51 -12.76
C ASN A 192 8.60 -5.12 -13.02
N ALA A 193 7.73 -5.21 -12.01
CA ALA A 193 6.29 -4.96 -12.13
C ALA A 193 6.01 -3.58 -12.75
N LYS A 194 5.00 -3.50 -13.63
CA LYS A 194 4.69 -2.27 -14.38
C LYS A 194 3.61 -1.41 -13.74
N SER A 195 2.89 -1.95 -12.78
CA SER A 195 1.88 -1.23 -12.02
C SER A 195 1.80 -1.73 -10.57
N PRO A 196 1.26 -0.91 -9.64
CA PRO A 196 0.96 -1.36 -8.28
C PRO A 196 0.03 -2.58 -8.23
N GLU A 197 -0.94 -2.66 -9.14
CA GLU A 197 -1.87 -3.79 -9.23
C GLU A 197 -1.16 -5.09 -9.62
N GLU A 198 -0.28 -5.03 -10.64
CA GLU A 198 0.52 -6.19 -11.05
C GLU A 198 1.45 -6.64 -9.92
N ALA A 199 2.14 -5.69 -9.27
CA ALA A 199 2.99 -5.98 -8.11
C ALA A 199 2.21 -6.61 -6.95
N ALA A 200 1.00 -6.12 -6.66
CA ALA A 200 0.14 -6.67 -5.63
C ALA A 200 -0.25 -8.12 -5.93
N LYS A 201 -0.61 -8.43 -7.18
CA LYS A 201 -0.93 -9.79 -7.63
C LYS A 201 0.29 -10.71 -7.54
N ILE A 202 1.46 -10.25 -8.00
CA ILE A 202 2.71 -11.01 -7.91
C ILE A 202 3.03 -11.35 -6.46
N PHE A 203 2.99 -10.35 -5.57
CA PHE A 203 3.30 -10.53 -4.16
C PHE A 203 2.28 -11.47 -3.47
N ALA A 204 0.98 -11.24 -3.67
CA ALA A 204 -0.09 -12.09 -3.13
C ALA A 204 0.10 -13.55 -3.55
N THR A 205 0.35 -13.79 -4.84
CA THR A 205 0.49 -15.13 -5.42
C THR A 205 1.77 -15.81 -4.94
N SER A 206 2.91 -15.12 -5.06
CA SER A 206 4.23 -15.74 -4.91
C SER A 206 4.72 -15.77 -3.47
N PHE A 207 4.49 -14.69 -2.71
CA PHE A 207 4.97 -14.55 -1.33
C PHE A 207 3.91 -14.98 -0.31
N GLU A 208 2.68 -14.43 -0.42
CA GLU A 208 1.59 -14.75 0.52
C GLU A 208 0.91 -16.08 0.21
N ARG A 209 1.15 -16.63 -0.99
CA ARG A 209 0.58 -17.90 -1.47
C ARG A 209 -0.95 -17.86 -1.45
N CYS A 210 -1.51 -16.74 -1.88
CA CYS A 210 -2.94 -16.54 -2.00
C CYS A 210 -3.46 -17.25 -3.26
N TYR A 211 -4.20 -18.34 -3.08
CA TYR A 211 -4.86 -19.02 -4.17
C TYR A 211 -6.15 -19.72 -3.73
N THR A 212 -7.11 -19.83 -4.65
CA THR A 212 -8.30 -20.66 -4.46
C THR A 212 -8.03 -22.11 -4.83
N ARG A 213 -7.26 -22.34 -5.90
CA ARG A 213 -6.82 -23.64 -6.38
C ARG A 213 -5.44 -23.55 -7.02
N TYR A 214 -4.69 -24.64 -6.96
CA TYR A 214 -3.43 -24.81 -7.69
C TYR A 214 -3.38 -26.13 -8.45
N TYR A 215 -2.56 -26.16 -9.49
CA TYR A 215 -2.22 -27.38 -10.24
C TYR A 215 -0.82 -27.28 -10.83
N PHE A 216 -0.36 -28.39 -11.42
CA PHE A 216 0.87 -28.42 -12.20
C PHE A 216 0.55 -28.71 -13.67
N ASP A 217 1.16 -27.96 -14.58
CA ASP A 217 1.04 -28.21 -16.02
C ASP A 217 1.88 -29.42 -16.46
N SER A 218 1.88 -29.72 -17.76
CA SER A 218 2.68 -30.80 -18.34
C SER A 218 4.20 -30.61 -18.19
N ASP A 219 4.66 -29.36 -18.03
CA ASP A 219 6.05 -28.99 -17.80
C ASP A 219 6.41 -28.96 -16.30
N ARG A 220 5.47 -29.34 -15.42
CA ARG A 220 5.57 -29.29 -13.96
C ARG A 220 5.75 -27.88 -13.40
N LYS A 221 5.30 -26.85 -14.10
CA LYS A 221 5.17 -25.49 -13.58
C LYS A 221 3.93 -25.42 -12.70
N MET A 222 4.02 -24.64 -11.62
CA MET A 222 2.91 -24.45 -10.69
C MET A 222 2.02 -23.31 -11.18
N HIS A 223 0.71 -23.56 -11.23
CA HIS A 223 -0.31 -22.59 -11.62
C HIS A 223 -1.30 -22.37 -10.47
N TYR A 224 -1.73 -21.12 -10.27
CA TYR A 224 -2.84 -20.73 -9.40
C TYR A 224 -3.99 -20.18 -10.25
N ASP A 225 -5.20 -20.69 -10.02
CA ASP A 225 -6.39 -20.35 -10.82
C ASP A 225 -6.87 -18.92 -10.55
N ASP A 226 -6.82 -18.47 -9.29
CA ASP A 226 -7.23 -17.14 -8.87
C ASP A 226 -6.66 -16.82 -7.47
N ILE A 227 -6.62 -15.54 -7.10
CA ILE A 227 -6.17 -15.05 -5.79
C ILE A 227 -7.35 -15.10 -4.80
N GLN A 228 -7.20 -15.86 -3.73
CA GLN A 228 -8.19 -15.88 -2.63
C GLN A 228 -8.26 -14.53 -1.89
N ALA A 229 -9.46 -14.12 -1.49
CA ALA A 229 -9.62 -12.91 -0.68
C ALA A 229 -9.04 -13.11 0.74
N SER A 230 -8.61 -12.02 1.39
CA SER A 230 -7.99 -12.09 2.73
C SER A 230 -8.91 -12.65 3.82
N PHE A 231 -10.21 -12.41 3.75
CA PHE A 231 -11.18 -12.93 4.73
C PHE A 231 -11.50 -14.42 4.57
N GLU A 232 -11.04 -15.06 3.49
CA GLU A 232 -11.27 -16.49 3.21
C GLU A 232 -10.08 -17.37 3.66
N ARG A 233 -9.04 -16.77 4.25
CA ARG A 233 -7.79 -17.41 4.71
C ARG A 233 -7.76 -17.67 6.20
#